data_AF-B1KH41-F1
#
_entry.id   AF-B1KH41-F1
#
_cell.length_a   1.000
_cell.length_b   1.000
_cell.length_c   1.000
_cell.angle_alpha   90.00
_cell.angle_beta   90.00
_cell.angle_gamma   90.00
#
_symmetry.space_group_name_H-M   'P 1'
#
loop_
_entity.id
_entity.type
_entity.pdbx_description
1 polymer ?
#
loop_
_entity_poly.entity_id
_entity_poly.type
_entity_poly.pdbx_seq_one_letter_code
_entity_poly.pdbx_strand_id
1 'polypeptide(L)'
;MESITQVTNTPENHSTTPVRNANIDAIRGLAVLGILFMNIYYFGNAVSGYASHEISPFHDTLVELFSNFFLEGRFISLFAMLFGVGLAVQFNRYSKQNIDAYKQIKSRLKWLLVFGAVHGIVIWSGDVLFAYGLSGFLALCYLKLDNDKLIKKSLLFIAISVFTFTLFSIFSPEERFIRGSELFEEEYLIWFSTYSEQLLMQLFVFITLLFFIPLTLMWFSTGLMLLGVALYRKGIFQQGFSKRHLIWFALASIFFSTLDSLLSFSENPILHTLSGVIVLLSAIPMALIYMHLLIKICQNRSTVLAPLQKVGRLAFSLYILQSICGVLLFRHFEPTLVNTLDRPDYMLIAIGYSILQLILATIYFNYFNQGPLEKLWRGLAKAKPNAAQENDQLLNQRR
;
A
#
# COMPACT_ATOMS: atom_id res chain seq x y z
N MET A 1 35.97 8.43 -59.85
CA MET A 1 35.02 7.38 -59.45
C MET A 1 35.04 7.33 -57.93
N GLU A 2 34.32 8.24 -57.28
CA GLU A 2 34.09 8.23 -55.84
C GLU A 2 32.72 8.86 -55.61
N SER A 3 31.77 8.03 -55.19
CA SER A 3 30.36 8.34 -55.00
C SER A 3 30.18 8.85 -53.57
N ILE A 4 29.75 10.10 -53.41
CA ILE A 4 29.33 10.66 -52.13
C ILE A 4 27.87 10.23 -51.88
N THR A 5 27.68 9.23 -51.03
CA THR A 5 26.36 8.80 -50.59
C THR A 5 25.84 9.78 -49.53
N GLN A 6 24.86 10.62 -49.90
CA GLN A 6 24.11 11.44 -48.95
C GLN A 6 23.21 10.53 -48.10
N VAL A 7 23.49 10.44 -46.80
CA VAL A 7 22.58 9.84 -45.83
C VAL A 7 21.50 10.87 -45.49
N THR A 8 20.30 10.66 -46.01
CA THR A 8 19.10 11.41 -45.65
C THR A 8 18.69 11.09 -44.23
N ASN A 9 18.89 12.02 -43.29
CA ASN A 9 18.31 11.96 -41.95
C ASN A 9 16.80 12.21 -42.03
N THR A 10 16.01 11.13 -42.01
CA THR A 10 14.58 11.22 -41.68
C THR A 10 14.44 11.51 -40.19
N PRO A 11 13.70 12.55 -39.77
CA PRO A 11 13.44 12.79 -38.35
C PRO A 11 12.55 11.68 -37.81
N GLU A 12 13.08 10.86 -36.90
CA GLU A 12 12.29 9.92 -36.12
C GLU A 12 11.21 10.70 -35.36
N ASN A 13 9.96 10.43 -35.73
CA ASN A 13 8.79 10.92 -35.03
C ASN A 13 8.73 10.23 -33.66
N HIS A 14 9.42 10.80 -32.66
CA HIS A 14 9.32 10.37 -31.27
C HIS A 14 7.88 10.56 -30.81
N SER A 15 7.09 9.48 -30.87
CA SER A 15 5.76 9.43 -30.27
C SER A 15 5.88 9.89 -28.81
N THR A 16 5.24 11.01 -28.49
CA THR A 16 5.29 11.70 -27.18
C THR A 16 4.43 11.01 -26.11
N THR A 17 4.09 9.73 -26.31
CA THR A 17 3.45 8.92 -25.30
C THR A 17 4.50 8.54 -24.25
N PRO A 18 4.38 9.01 -22.99
CA PRO A 18 5.32 8.62 -21.95
C PRO A 18 5.31 7.09 -21.81
N VAL A 19 6.47 6.46 -22.08
CA VAL A 19 6.65 5.02 -21.97
C VAL A 19 6.34 4.61 -20.53
N ARG A 20 5.23 3.89 -20.38
CA ARG A 20 4.71 3.47 -19.09
C ARG A 20 5.60 2.36 -18.53
N ASN A 21 5.94 2.45 -17.24
CA ASN A 21 6.78 1.44 -16.59
C ASN A 21 5.91 0.25 -16.14
N ALA A 22 5.99 -0.84 -16.91
CA ALA A 22 5.24 -2.07 -16.67
C ALA A 22 5.63 -2.75 -15.35
N ASN A 23 6.90 -2.65 -14.93
CA ASN A 23 7.33 -3.19 -13.64
C ASN A 23 6.59 -2.51 -12.48
N ILE A 24 6.51 -1.18 -12.50
CA ILE A 24 5.83 -0.40 -11.44
C ILE A 24 4.36 -0.79 -11.33
N ASP A 25 3.68 -0.96 -12.46
CA ASP A 25 2.27 -1.37 -12.46
C ASP A 25 2.12 -2.83 -11.98
N ALA A 26 3.01 -3.76 -12.36
CA ALA A 26 2.98 -5.14 -11.88
C ALA A 26 3.22 -5.22 -10.35
N ILE A 27 4.22 -4.51 -9.82
CA ILE A 27 4.49 -4.48 -8.38
C ILE A 27 3.31 -3.85 -7.63
N ARG A 28 2.70 -2.79 -8.16
CA ARG A 28 1.50 -2.18 -7.56
C ARG A 28 0.32 -3.15 -7.55
N GLY A 29 0.17 -3.93 -8.63
CA GLY A 29 -0.83 -4.98 -8.73
C GLY A 29 -0.65 -6.07 -7.68
N LEU A 30 0.58 -6.55 -7.50
CA LEU A 30 0.89 -7.51 -6.43
C LEU A 30 0.59 -6.93 -5.05
N ALA A 31 0.99 -5.67 -4.81
CA ALA A 31 0.80 -5.02 -3.52
C ALA A 31 -0.68 -4.89 -3.15
N VAL A 32 -1.55 -4.45 -4.08
CA VAL A 32 -2.99 -4.31 -3.77
C VAL A 32 -3.69 -5.65 -3.58
N LEU A 33 -3.31 -6.70 -4.32
CA LEU A 33 -3.85 -8.05 -4.08
C LEU A 33 -3.34 -8.62 -2.75
N GLY A 34 -2.06 -8.42 -2.45
CA GLY A 34 -1.47 -8.93 -1.22
C GLY A 34 -1.99 -8.26 0.06
N ILE A 35 -2.37 -6.98 -0.01
CA ILE A 35 -3.02 -6.28 1.11
C ILE A 35 -4.34 -6.97 1.51
N LEU A 36 -5.07 -7.56 0.55
CA LEU A 36 -6.33 -8.26 0.84
C LEU A 36 -6.13 -9.43 1.81
N PHE A 37 -5.02 -10.16 1.71
CA PHE A 37 -4.73 -11.29 2.60
C PHE A 37 -4.58 -10.87 4.07
N MET A 38 -4.26 -9.60 4.32
CA MET A 38 -4.23 -9.05 5.68
C MET A 38 -5.60 -8.53 6.09
N ASN A 39 -6.25 -7.77 5.20
CA ASN A 39 -7.49 -7.09 5.53
C ASN A 39 -8.69 -8.03 5.65
N ILE A 40 -8.64 -9.22 5.04
CA ILE A 40 -9.78 -10.15 5.05
C ILE A 40 -10.21 -10.53 6.48
N TYR A 41 -9.26 -10.63 7.41
CA TYR A 41 -9.57 -10.90 8.83
C TYR A 41 -10.32 -9.75 9.49
N TYR A 42 -9.90 -8.51 9.21
CA TYR A 42 -10.52 -7.30 9.76
C TYR A 42 -11.87 -6.97 9.12
N PHE A 43 -12.13 -7.43 7.89
CA PHE A 43 -13.48 -7.34 7.31
C PHE A 43 -14.47 -8.21 8.09
N GLY A 44 -13.99 -9.31 8.69
CA GLY A 44 -14.75 -10.18 9.57
C GLY A 44 -14.94 -9.61 10.97
N ASN A 45 -13.85 -9.25 11.66
CA ASN A 45 -13.90 -8.82 13.06
C ASN A 45 -13.42 -7.37 13.23
N ALA A 46 -14.07 -6.44 12.52
CA ALA A 46 -13.97 -4.99 12.66
C ALA A 46 -12.53 -4.44 12.88
N VAL A 47 -12.09 -4.37 14.13
CA VAL A 47 -10.91 -3.65 14.60
C VAL A 47 -9.76 -4.60 14.93
N SER A 48 -10.04 -5.72 15.58
CA SER A 48 -9.02 -6.60 16.16
C SER A 48 -8.46 -7.67 15.20
N GLY A 49 -9.08 -7.87 14.04
CA GLY A 49 -8.53 -8.73 12.98
C GLY A 49 -8.90 -10.20 13.15
N TYR A 50 -7.93 -11.12 13.20
CA TYR A 50 -8.26 -12.55 13.33
C TYR A 50 -8.56 -12.91 14.78
N ALA A 51 -9.78 -13.37 15.07
CA ALA A 51 -10.12 -13.95 16.36
C ALA A 51 -9.66 -15.41 16.42
N SER A 52 -8.64 -15.70 17.24
CA SER A 52 -8.14 -17.06 17.41
C SER A 52 -9.13 -17.92 18.19
N HIS A 53 -9.15 -19.22 17.90
CA HIS A 53 -9.83 -20.18 18.76
C HIS A 53 -9.10 -20.33 20.09
N GLU A 54 -9.85 -20.58 21.17
CA GLU A 54 -9.29 -20.87 22.50
C GLU A 54 -8.25 -22.00 22.42
N ILE A 55 -8.58 -23.04 21.67
CA ILE A 55 -7.62 -24.07 21.23
C ILE A 55 -7.42 -23.88 19.73
N SER A 56 -6.33 -23.22 19.36
CA SER A 56 -6.02 -22.94 17.96
C SER A 56 -5.74 -24.24 17.19
N PRO A 57 -6.45 -24.51 16.08
CA PRO A 57 -6.16 -25.65 15.24
C PRO A 57 -4.74 -25.58 14.66
N PHE A 58 -4.12 -26.74 14.41
CA PHE A 58 -2.75 -26.79 13.88
C PHE A 58 -2.60 -26.05 12.53
N HIS A 59 -3.62 -26.11 11.67
CA HIS A 59 -3.60 -25.41 10.38
C HIS A 59 -3.63 -23.89 10.52
N ASP A 60 -4.22 -23.34 11.58
CA ASP A 60 -4.13 -21.90 11.88
C ASP A 60 -2.69 -21.50 12.15
N THR A 61 -2.02 -22.23 13.03
CA THR A 61 -0.61 -21.97 13.36
C THR A 61 0.27 -22.05 12.12
N LEU A 62 0.02 -23.01 11.20
CA LEU A 62 0.75 -23.10 9.94
C LEU A 62 0.51 -21.89 9.02
N VAL A 63 -0.72 -21.42 8.90
CA VAL A 63 -1.05 -20.25 8.09
C VAL A 63 -0.52 -18.97 8.71
N GLU A 64 -0.56 -18.83 10.04
CA GLU A 64 0.07 -17.72 10.75
C GLU A 64 1.58 -17.70 10.52
N LEU A 65 2.26 -18.83 10.70
CA LEU A 65 3.69 -18.94 10.43
C LEU A 65 4.03 -18.60 8.97
N PHE A 66 3.22 -19.08 8.01
CA PHE A 66 3.37 -18.70 6.61
C PHE A 66 3.17 -17.19 6.41
N SER A 67 2.17 -16.60 7.06
CA SER A 67 1.85 -15.17 6.97
C SER A 67 2.97 -14.31 7.55
N ASN A 68 3.52 -14.71 8.70
CA ASN A 68 4.65 -14.04 9.34
C ASN A 68 5.90 -14.03 8.46
N PHE A 69 6.08 -15.01 7.57
CA PHE A 69 7.21 -15.10 6.63
C PHE A 69 6.97 -14.50 5.24
N PHE A 70 5.72 -14.45 4.77
CA PHE A 70 5.43 -14.10 3.37
C PHE A 70 4.34 -13.04 3.15
N LEU A 71 3.52 -12.72 4.14
CA LEU A 71 2.38 -11.81 3.94
C LEU A 71 2.47 -10.54 4.82
N GLU A 72 2.59 -10.71 6.13
CA GLU A 72 2.56 -9.65 7.15
C GLU A 72 3.42 -8.42 6.80
N GLY A 73 2.81 -7.24 6.74
CA GLY A 73 3.46 -5.93 6.48
C GLY A 73 4.13 -5.72 5.10
N ARG A 74 4.38 -6.78 4.32
CA ARG A 74 5.20 -6.75 3.09
C ARG A 74 4.56 -5.94 1.97
N PHE A 75 3.27 -6.14 1.76
CA PHE A 75 2.54 -5.49 0.68
C PHE A 75 2.26 -4.02 0.97
N ILE A 76 2.02 -3.66 2.24
CA ILE A 76 2.01 -2.27 2.70
C ILE A 76 3.37 -1.62 2.44
N SER A 77 4.47 -2.33 2.74
CA SER A 77 5.82 -1.81 2.49
C SER A 77 6.09 -1.55 1.00
N LEU A 78 5.71 -2.49 0.13
CA LEU A 78 5.76 -2.32 -1.32
C LEU A 78 4.93 -1.12 -1.79
N PHE A 79 3.68 -1.02 -1.31
CA PHE A 79 2.76 0.02 -1.72
C PHE A 79 3.24 1.40 -1.28
N ALA A 80 3.75 1.55 -0.06
CA ALA A 80 4.35 2.79 0.45
C ALA A 80 5.56 3.23 -0.38
N MET A 81 6.50 2.32 -0.69
CA MET A 81 7.64 2.62 -1.57
C MET A 81 7.16 3.11 -2.95
N LEU A 82 6.21 2.40 -3.57
CA LEU A 82 5.64 2.76 -4.87
C LEU A 82 4.88 4.09 -4.84
N PHE A 83 4.22 4.42 -3.72
CA PHE A 83 3.57 5.71 -3.54
C PHE A 83 4.60 6.84 -3.56
N GLY A 84 5.72 6.68 -2.85
CA GLY A 84 6.86 7.60 -2.89
C GLY A 84 7.42 7.76 -4.31
N VAL A 85 7.63 6.67 -5.04
CA VAL A 85 8.01 6.71 -6.47
C VAL A 85 6.99 7.50 -7.29
N GLY A 86 5.70 7.26 -7.05
CA GLY A 86 4.61 7.99 -7.68
C GLY A 86 4.69 9.50 -7.44
N LEU A 87 5.01 9.94 -6.21
CA LEU A 87 5.21 11.35 -5.89
C LEU A 87 6.39 11.94 -6.65
N ALA A 88 7.55 11.26 -6.65
CA ALA A 88 8.74 11.73 -7.37
C ALA A 88 8.53 11.83 -8.88
N VAL A 89 7.88 10.84 -9.50
CA VAL A 89 7.54 10.86 -10.94
C VAL A 89 6.62 12.02 -11.27
N GLN A 90 5.58 12.24 -10.46
CA GLN A 90 4.66 13.37 -10.65
C GLN A 90 5.35 14.72 -10.45
N PHE A 91 6.21 14.82 -9.43
CA PHE A 91 6.98 16.03 -9.13
C PHE A 91 7.86 16.44 -10.31
N ASN A 92 8.61 15.48 -10.85
CA ASN A 92 9.46 15.69 -12.02
C ASN A 92 8.63 16.05 -13.27
N ARG A 93 7.50 15.38 -13.49
CA ARG A 93 6.63 15.64 -14.65
C ARG A 93 6.07 17.06 -14.62
N TYR A 94 5.51 17.51 -13.50
CA TYR A 94 4.98 18.87 -13.39
C TYR A 94 6.07 19.92 -13.48
N SER A 95 7.24 19.66 -12.88
CA SER A 95 8.39 20.57 -12.96
C SER A 95 8.87 20.75 -14.41
N LYS A 96 8.92 19.66 -15.21
CA LYS A 96 9.25 19.73 -16.65
C LYS A 96 8.20 20.46 -17.49
N GLN A 97 6.96 20.55 -17.01
CA GLN A 97 5.85 21.24 -17.68
C GLN A 97 5.68 22.70 -17.20
N ASN A 98 6.60 23.23 -16.39
CA ASN A 98 6.48 24.55 -15.74
C ASN A 98 5.18 24.72 -14.92
N ILE A 99 4.61 23.61 -14.44
CA ILE A 99 3.46 23.59 -13.55
C ILE A 99 3.98 23.54 -12.11
N ASP A 100 3.35 24.25 -11.19
CA ASP A 100 3.68 24.17 -9.76
C ASP A 100 3.40 22.76 -9.24
N ALA A 101 4.47 21.96 -9.17
CA ALA A 101 4.44 20.57 -8.74
C ALA A 101 3.92 20.44 -7.30
N TYR A 102 4.29 21.36 -6.42
CA TYR A 102 3.85 21.32 -5.02
C TYR A 102 2.35 21.57 -4.91
N LYS A 103 1.83 22.59 -5.61
CA LYS A 103 0.39 22.89 -5.59
C LYS A 103 -0.43 21.69 -6.07
N GLN A 104 -0.04 21.07 -7.18
CA GLN A 104 -0.76 19.92 -7.75
C GLN A 104 -0.67 18.68 -6.84
N ILE A 105 0.50 18.37 -6.30
CA ILE A 105 0.67 17.19 -5.43
C ILE A 105 -0.04 17.39 -4.08
N LYS A 106 0.05 18.59 -3.48
CA LYS A 106 -0.68 18.90 -2.25
C LYS A 106 -2.19 18.74 -2.44
N SER A 107 -2.75 19.21 -3.55
CA SER A 107 -4.16 19.01 -3.89
C SER A 107 -4.53 17.51 -3.95
N ARG A 108 -3.70 16.70 -4.63
CA ARG A 108 -3.88 15.24 -4.70
C ARG A 108 -3.87 14.59 -3.33
N LEU A 109 -2.92 14.95 -2.47
CA LEU A 109 -2.81 14.41 -1.12
C LEU A 109 -3.98 14.84 -0.24
N LYS A 110 -4.48 16.08 -0.35
CA LYS A 110 -5.71 16.52 0.36
C LYS A 110 -6.90 15.65 0.00
N TRP A 111 -7.13 15.41 -1.29
CA TRP A 111 -8.22 14.53 -1.71
C TRP A 111 -8.01 13.08 -1.29
N LEU A 112 -6.77 12.60 -1.22
CA LEU A 112 -6.48 11.27 -0.69
C LEU A 112 -6.84 11.16 0.79
N LEU A 113 -6.57 12.19 1.59
CA LEU A 113 -7.03 12.27 2.98
C LEU A 113 -8.56 12.25 3.07
N VAL A 114 -9.25 12.99 2.19
CA VAL A 114 -10.73 12.98 2.15
C VAL A 114 -11.27 11.59 1.81
N PHE A 115 -10.71 10.93 0.79
CA PHE A 115 -11.10 9.56 0.46
C PHE A 115 -10.83 8.58 1.60
N GLY A 116 -9.67 8.71 2.26
CA GLY A 116 -9.33 7.89 3.42
C GLY A 116 -10.27 8.12 4.61
N ALA A 117 -10.67 9.37 4.88
CA ALA A 117 -11.64 9.68 5.93
C ALA A 117 -13.03 9.12 5.61
N VAL A 118 -13.51 9.29 4.37
CA VAL A 118 -14.78 8.70 3.94
C VAL A 118 -14.74 7.18 4.04
N HIS A 119 -13.67 6.55 3.55
CA HIS A 119 -13.51 5.09 3.62
C HIS A 119 -13.42 4.60 5.07
N GLY A 120 -12.58 5.23 5.89
CA GLY A 120 -12.35 4.90 7.30
C GLY A 120 -13.58 5.04 8.20
N ILE A 121 -14.45 6.02 7.91
CA ILE A 121 -15.62 6.30 8.75
C ILE A 121 -16.87 5.57 8.24
N VAL A 122 -17.05 5.45 6.92
CA VAL A 122 -18.32 5.00 6.31
C VAL A 122 -18.26 3.52 5.89
N ILE A 123 -17.08 3.01 5.55
CA ILE A 123 -16.93 1.65 5.01
C ILE A 123 -16.29 0.74 6.05
N TRP A 124 -15.04 1.02 6.41
CA TRP A 124 -14.25 0.20 7.32
C TRP A 124 -13.05 0.97 7.87
N SER A 125 -12.78 0.84 9.16
CA SER A 125 -11.82 1.65 9.91
C SER A 125 -10.35 1.38 9.61
N GLY A 126 -9.98 0.24 9.01
CA GLY A 126 -8.59 -0.09 8.65
C GLY A 126 -8.06 0.59 7.38
N ASP A 127 -8.46 1.83 7.13
CA ASP A 127 -8.04 2.61 5.97
C ASP A 127 -6.53 2.93 5.98
N VAL A 128 -5.83 2.63 4.87
CA VAL A 128 -4.43 3.05 4.68
C VAL A 128 -4.28 4.39 3.96
N LEU A 129 -5.32 4.87 3.28
CA LEU A 129 -5.25 6.04 2.40
C LEU A 129 -4.98 7.33 3.16
N PHE A 130 -5.60 7.48 4.34
CA PHE A 130 -5.44 8.63 5.21
C PHE A 130 -4.00 8.71 5.73
N ALA A 131 -3.48 7.60 6.27
CA ALA A 131 -2.08 7.52 6.70
C ALA A 131 -1.11 7.86 5.55
N TYR A 132 -1.39 7.36 4.34
CA TYR A 132 -0.56 7.60 3.17
C TYR A 132 -0.64 9.04 2.67
N GLY A 133 -1.82 9.67 2.77
CA GLY A 133 -1.98 11.09 2.48
C GLY A 133 -1.10 11.94 3.38
N LEU A 134 -1.10 11.64 4.69
CA LEU A 134 -0.32 12.38 5.69
C LEU A 134 1.19 12.14 5.50
N SER A 135 1.62 10.89 5.36
CA SER A 135 3.01 10.53 5.04
C SER A 135 3.47 11.15 3.72
N GLY A 136 2.58 11.24 2.72
CA GLY A 136 2.85 11.86 1.44
C GLY A 136 3.15 13.36 1.57
N PHE A 137 2.48 14.08 2.47
CA PHE A 137 2.79 15.49 2.76
C PHE A 137 4.18 15.63 3.35
N LEU A 138 4.54 14.77 4.31
CA LEU A 138 5.86 14.79 4.92
C LEU A 138 6.94 14.40 3.90
N ALA A 139 6.72 13.36 3.10
CA ALA A 139 7.65 12.93 2.05
C ALA A 139 7.88 14.03 1.00
N LEU A 140 6.84 14.79 0.65
CA LEU A 140 6.91 15.90 -0.31
C LEU A 140 7.94 16.97 0.09
N CYS A 141 8.15 17.20 1.39
CA CYS A 141 9.14 18.14 1.90
C CYS A 141 10.59 17.74 1.58
N TYR A 142 10.84 16.45 1.34
CA TYR A 142 12.18 15.90 1.17
C TYR A 142 12.50 15.45 -0.25
N LEU A 143 11.53 15.48 -1.18
CA LEU A 143 11.74 14.98 -2.56
C LEU A 143 12.89 15.67 -3.29
N LYS A 144 13.29 16.89 -2.95
CA LYS A 144 14.42 17.56 -3.61
C LYS A 144 15.80 17.19 -3.06
N LEU A 145 15.88 16.47 -1.95
CA LEU A 145 17.16 16.07 -1.38
C LEU A 145 17.93 15.17 -2.33
N ASP A 146 19.27 15.21 -2.20
CA ASP A 146 20.14 14.23 -2.84
C ASP A 146 19.87 12.81 -2.30
N ASN A 147 20.36 11.81 -3.03
CA ASN A 147 20.00 10.43 -2.77
C ASN A 147 20.52 9.91 -1.41
N ASP A 148 21.66 10.41 -0.94
CA ASP A 148 22.25 9.98 0.33
C ASP A 148 21.50 10.60 1.52
N LYS A 149 21.14 11.88 1.43
CA LYS A 149 20.27 12.51 2.43
C LYS A 149 18.87 11.88 2.46
N LEU A 150 18.32 11.48 1.31
CA LEU A 150 17.06 10.73 1.25
C LEU A 150 17.13 9.41 2.01
N ILE A 151 18.18 8.62 1.81
CA ILE A 151 18.37 7.35 2.52
C ILE A 151 18.55 7.60 4.02
N LYS A 152 19.34 8.60 4.42
CA LYS A 152 19.50 8.96 5.85
C LYS A 152 18.16 9.35 6.49
N LYS A 153 17.33 10.14 5.81
CA LYS A 153 15.99 10.51 6.29
C LYS A 153 15.04 9.33 6.33
N SER A 154 15.10 8.45 5.34
CA SER A 154 14.34 7.19 5.32
C SER A 154 14.64 6.34 6.56
N LEU A 155 15.92 6.07 6.83
CA LEU A 155 16.36 5.30 8.00
C LEU A 155 15.98 5.98 9.31
N LEU A 156 16.12 7.31 9.41
CA LEU A 156 15.70 8.07 10.59
C LEU A 156 14.20 7.90 10.88
N PHE A 157 13.35 8.03 9.86
CA PHE A 157 11.90 7.92 10.06
C PHE A 157 11.46 6.49 10.37
N ILE A 158 12.10 5.48 9.77
CA ILE A 158 11.87 4.08 10.16
C ILE A 158 12.30 3.87 11.62
N ALA A 159 13.45 4.39 12.04
CA ALA A 159 13.92 4.27 13.42
C ALA A 159 12.99 4.98 14.43
N ILE A 160 12.48 6.17 14.10
CA ILE A 160 11.46 6.85 14.92
C ILE A 160 10.20 5.99 15.04
N SER A 161 9.75 5.40 13.94
CA SER A 161 8.59 4.51 13.97
C SER A 161 8.81 3.28 14.83
N VAL A 162 9.95 2.61 14.69
CA VAL A 162 10.29 1.43 15.48
C VAL A 162 10.35 1.79 16.97
N PHE A 163 11.00 2.91 17.31
CA PHE A 163 11.07 3.39 18.68
C PHE A 163 9.69 3.67 19.29
N THR A 164 8.83 4.40 18.56
CA THR A 164 7.49 4.77 19.03
C THR A 164 6.56 3.56 19.13
N PHE A 165 6.57 2.65 18.16
CA PHE A 165 5.82 1.40 18.25
C PHE A 165 6.30 0.55 19.44
N THR A 166 7.61 0.37 19.64
CA THR A 166 8.13 -0.34 20.82
C THR A 166 7.66 0.28 22.13
N LEU A 167 7.64 1.62 22.20
CA LEU A 167 7.14 2.33 23.38
C LEU A 167 5.67 1.98 23.63
N PHE A 168 4.82 2.07 22.61
CA PHE A 168 3.41 1.71 22.74
C PHE A 168 3.20 0.23 23.10
N SER A 169 3.94 -0.69 22.47
CA SER A 169 3.86 -2.13 22.77
C SER A 169 4.20 -2.47 24.23
N ILE A 170 5.07 -1.68 24.88
CA ILE A 170 5.43 -1.88 26.29
C ILE A 170 4.39 -1.27 27.24
N PHE A 171 3.88 -0.07 26.91
CA PHE A 171 2.99 0.69 27.80
C PHE A 171 1.50 0.37 27.61
N SER A 172 1.12 -0.21 26.48
CA SER A 172 -0.24 -0.58 26.12
C SER A 172 -0.23 -1.91 25.37
N PRO A 173 0.18 -3.02 26.02
CA PRO A 173 0.19 -4.33 25.39
C PRO A 173 -1.23 -4.73 24.99
N GLU A 174 -1.38 -5.24 23.77
CA GLU A 174 -2.65 -5.75 23.28
C GLU A 174 -2.92 -7.13 23.88
N GLU A 175 -4.14 -7.34 24.36
CA GLU A 175 -4.61 -8.66 24.78
C GLU A 175 -4.91 -9.53 23.55
N ARG A 176 -4.81 -10.85 23.71
CA ARG A 176 -5.11 -11.77 22.62
C ARG A 176 -6.61 -11.73 22.31
N PHE A 177 -6.94 -11.50 21.04
CA PHE A 177 -8.31 -11.51 20.57
C PHE A 177 -8.79 -12.94 20.32
N ILE A 178 -9.48 -13.52 21.30
CA ILE A 178 -9.93 -14.92 21.30
C ILE A 178 -11.45 -14.98 21.15
N ARG A 179 -11.96 -15.90 20.32
CA ARG A 179 -13.42 -16.12 20.18
C ARG A 179 -14.04 -16.55 21.50
N GLY A 180 -15.21 -15.99 21.82
CA GLY A 180 -15.91 -16.23 23.08
C GLY A 180 -15.32 -15.47 24.28
N SER A 181 -14.27 -14.66 24.10
CA SER A 181 -13.84 -13.70 25.11
C SER A 181 -14.82 -12.51 25.18
N GLU A 182 -14.86 -11.81 26.32
CA GLU A 182 -15.71 -10.63 26.51
C GLU A 182 -15.47 -9.58 25.41
N LEU A 183 -14.21 -9.29 25.10
CA LEU A 183 -13.82 -8.37 24.03
C LEU A 183 -14.33 -8.80 22.65
N PHE A 184 -14.27 -10.10 22.35
CA PHE A 184 -14.81 -10.63 21.09
C PHE A 184 -16.33 -10.47 21.01
N GLU A 185 -17.06 -10.82 22.06
CA GLU A 185 -18.51 -10.71 22.09
C GLU A 185 -18.97 -9.25 21.98
N GLU A 186 -18.27 -8.32 22.64
CA GLU A 186 -18.53 -6.88 22.51
C GLU A 186 -18.34 -6.38 21.07
N GLU A 187 -17.18 -6.66 20.45
CA GLU A 187 -16.92 -6.27 19.06
C GLU A 187 -17.90 -6.95 18.09
N TYR A 188 -18.19 -8.23 18.30
CA TYR A 188 -19.14 -9.00 17.51
C TYR A 188 -20.51 -8.32 17.54
N LEU A 189 -21.07 -8.09 18.73
CA LEU A 189 -22.40 -7.48 18.88
C LEU A 189 -22.49 -6.11 18.20
N ILE A 190 -21.48 -5.24 18.33
CA ILE A 190 -21.47 -3.93 17.67
C ILE A 190 -21.33 -4.11 16.14
N TRP A 191 -20.46 -5.02 15.67
CA TRP A 191 -20.26 -5.24 14.24
C TRP A 191 -21.52 -5.75 13.52
N PHE A 192 -22.42 -6.43 14.24
CA PHE A 192 -23.72 -6.88 13.75
C PHE A 192 -24.89 -5.98 14.13
N SER A 193 -24.62 -4.84 14.77
CA SER A 193 -25.65 -3.90 15.20
C SER A 193 -26.11 -2.97 14.06
N THR A 194 -26.89 -1.94 14.38
CA THR A 194 -27.37 -0.97 13.39
C THR A 194 -26.23 -0.24 12.70
N TYR A 195 -26.44 0.22 11.45
CA TYR A 195 -25.42 0.98 10.74
C TYR A 195 -24.98 2.25 11.46
N SER A 196 -25.87 2.90 12.22
CA SER A 196 -25.55 4.08 13.03
C SER A 196 -24.56 3.80 14.16
N GLU A 197 -24.73 2.70 14.89
CA GLU A 197 -23.83 2.31 15.98
C GLU A 197 -22.45 1.92 15.42
N GLN A 198 -22.44 1.22 14.30
CA GLN A 198 -21.20 0.89 13.60
C GLN A 198 -20.49 2.13 13.06
N LEU A 199 -21.22 3.07 12.49
CA LEU A 199 -20.66 4.35 12.04
C LEU A 199 -20.03 5.11 13.21
N LEU A 200 -20.66 5.07 14.39
CA LEU A 200 -20.13 5.69 15.60
C LEU A 200 -18.84 5.01 16.08
N MET A 201 -18.81 3.67 16.09
CA MET A 201 -17.60 2.90 16.39
C MET A 201 -16.49 3.20 15.38
N GLN A 202 -16.78 3.18 14.08
CA GLN A 202 -15.80 3.49 13.03
C GLN A 202 -15.28 4.93 13.17
N LEU A 203 -16.14 5.89 13.51
CA LEU A 203 -15.74 7.26 13.80
C LEU A 203 -14.81 7.33 15.02
N PHE A 204 -15.11 6.61 16.10
CA PHE A 204 -14.26 6.56 17.28
C PHE A 204 -12.88 5.96 16.96
N VAL A 205 -12.84 4.81 16.27
CA VAL A 205 -11.60 4.19 15.81
C VAL A 205 -10.83 5.13 14.89
N PHE A 206 -11.50 5.81 13.96
CA PHE A 206 -10.88 6.77 13.06
C PHE A 206 -10.26 7.97 13.82
N ILE A 207 -10.94 8.49 14.85
CA ILE A 207 -10.42 9.56 15.71
C ILE A 207 -9.19 9.07 16.49
N THR A 208 -9.23 7.84 17.01
CA THR A 208 -8.08 7.21 17.66
C THR A 208 -6.90 7.08 16.68
N LEU A 209 -7.13 6.53 15.49
CA LEU A 209 -6.12 6.42 14.44
C LEU A 209 -5.58 7.80 14.01
N LEU A 210 -6.41 8.85 13.95
CA LEU A 210 -5.96 10.20 13.65
C LEU A 210 -4.91 10.70 14.65
N PHE A 211 -5.04 10.33 15.92
CA PHE A 211 -4.07 10.65 16.96
C PHE A 211 -2.80 9.79 16.88
N PHE A 212 -2.95 8.48 16.64
CA PHE A 212 -1.82 7.54 16.62
C PHE A 212 -0.99 7.58 15.34
N ILE A 213 -1.60 7.82 14.17
CA ILE A 213 -0.89 7.83 12.88
C ILE A 213 0.33 8.77 12.89
N PRO A 214 0.24 10.05 13.32
CA PRO A 214 1.41 10.93 13.42
C PRO A 214 2.48 10.47 14.42
N LEU A 215 2.12 9.64 15.39
CA LEU A 215 3.04 9.11 16.40
C LEU A 215 3.74 7.84 15.91
N THR A 216 3.11 7.06 15.02
CA THR A 216 3.60 5.75 14.61
C THR A 216 3.71 5.62 13.08
N LEU A 217 2.63 5.18 12.41
CA LEU A 217 2.58 4.73 11.01
C LEU A 217 3.03 5.80 10.01
N MET A 218 2.83 7.09 10.32
CA MET A 218 3.25 8.19 9.47
C MET A 218 4.75 8.15 9.21
N TRP A 219 5.55 7.88 10.24
CA TRP A 219 7.01 7.84 10.16
C TRP A 219 7.48 6.65 9.34
N PHE A 220 6.93 5.46 9.60
CA PHE A 220 7.24 4.25 8.83
C PHE A 220 6.94 4.44 7.34
N SER A 221 5.72 4.85 7.02
CA SER A 221 5.26 5.02 5.65
C SER A 221 6.04 6.12 4.92
N THR A 222 6.35 7.23 5.60
CA THR A 222 7.21 8.28 5.02
C THR A 222 8.62 7.75 4.78
N GLY A 223 9.19 7.02 5.73
CA GLY A 223 10.51 6.40 5.60
C GLY A 223 10.59 5.49 4.37
N LEU A 224 9.57 4.65 4.16
CA LEU A 224 9.46 3.78 2.99
C LEU A 224 9.21 4.54 1.69
N MET A 225 8.37 5.59 1.71
CA MET A 225 8.20 6.45 0.53
C MET A 225 9.53 7.06 0.08
N LEU A 226 10.34 7.58 1.01
CA LEU A 226 11.66 8.12 0.71
C LEU A 226 12.65 7.05 0.24
N LEU A 227 12.60 5.85 0.82
CA LEU A 227 13.37 4.69 0.35
C LEU A 227 13.02 4.35 -1.11
N GLY A 228 11.73 4.27 -1.42
CA GLY A 228 11.23 4.03 -2.77
C GLY A 228 11.73 5.07 -3.77
N VAL A 229 11.68 6.36 -3.41
CA VAL A 229 12.23 7.45 -4.23
C VAL A 229 13.73 7.26 -4.49
N ALA A 230 14.51 6.93 -3.45
CA ALA A 230 15.95 6.73 -3.57
C ALA A 230 16.30 5.52 -4.45
N LEU A 231 15.58 4.40 -4.29
CA LEU A 231 15.76 3.20 -5.11
C LEU A 231 15.38 3.45 -6.58
N TYR A 232 14.31 4.22 -6.81
CA TYR A 232 13.90 4.63 -8.16
C TYR A 232 14.94 5.49 -8.85
N ARG A 233 15.54 6.47 -8.14
CA ARG A 233 16.61 7.31 -8.69
C ARG A 233 17.87 6.52 -9.03
N LYS A 234 18.15 5.45 -8.26
CA LYS A 234 19.23 4.50 -8.53
C LYS A 234 18.92 3.51 -9.65
N GLY A 235 17.77 3.60 -10.31
CA GLY A 235 17.38 2.70 -11.41
C GLY A 235 17.01 1.28 -10.97
N ILE A 236 16.79 1.05 -9.67
CA ILE A 236 16.53 -0.29 -9.12
C ILE A 236 15.22 -0.88 -9.67
N PHE A 237 14.19 -0.05 -9.92
CA PHE A 237 12.92 -0.48 -10.50
C PHE A 237 13.03 -0.97 -11.96
N GLN A 238 14.19 -0.79 -12.60
CA GLN A 238 14.49 -1.27 -13.94
C GLN A 238 15.47 -2.44 -13.91
N GLN A 239 16.58 -2.30 -13.16
CA GLN A 239 17.67 -3.29 -13.18
C GLN A 239 17.52 -4.41 -12.13
N GLY A 240 16.77 -4.16 -11.06
CA GLY A 240 16.73 -4.99 -9.86
C GLY A 240 17.92 -4.76 -8.93
N PHE A 241 18.24 -5.76 -8.12
CA PHE A 241 19.32 -5.76 -7.12
C PHE A 241 20.43 -6.74 -7.53
N SER A 242 21.62 -6.59 -6.95
CA SER A 242 22.68 -7.59 -7.12
C SER A 242 22.44 -8.81 -6.22
N LYS A 243 23.04 -9.96 -6.58
CA LYS A 243 22.95 -11.21 -5.80
C LYS A 243 23.33 -11.02 -4.33
N ARG A 244 24.37 -10.22 -4.05
CA ARG A 244 24.82 -9.92 -2.68
C ARG A 244 23.72 -9.24 -1.85
N HIS A 245 23.01 -8.27 -2.41
CA HIS A 245 21.89 -7.62 -1.72
C HIS A 245 20.76 -8.61 -1.43
N LEU A 246 20.43 -9.49 -2.39
CA LEU A 246 19.40 -10.50 -2.21
C LEU A 246 19.72 -11.50 -1.10
N ILE A 247 20.98 -11.92 -0.99
CA ILE A 247 21.42 -12.79 0.12
C ILE A 247 21.19 -12.07 1.46
N TRP A 248 21.60 -10.79 1.57
CA TRP A 248 21.38 -10.02 2.79
C TRP A 248 19.89 -9.80 3.10
N PHE A 249 19.06 -9.53 2.09
CA PHE A 249 17.62 -9.43 2.29
C PHE A 249 17.01 -10.76 2.71
N ALA A 250 17.43 -11.88 2.12
CA ALA A 250 16.95 -13.20 2.50
C ALA A 250 17.32 -13.56 3.94
N LEU A 251 18.58 -13.33 4.33
CA LEU A 251 19.05 -13.53 5.70
C LEU A 251 18.29 -12.64 6.69
N ALA A 252 18.13 -11.35 6.39
CA ALA A 252 17.37 -10.43 7.23
C ALA A 252 15.89 -10.84 7.34
N SER A 253 15.25 -11.22 6.24
CA SER A 253 13.87 -11.71 6.25
C SER A 253 13.72 -12.97 7.08
N ILE A 254 14.59 -13.95 6.93
CA ILE A 254 14.54 -15.19 7.73
C ILE A 254 14.73 -14.84 9.21
N PHE A 255 15.75 -14.05 9.55
CA PHE A 255 16.03 -13.68 10.92
C PHE A 255 14.85 -12.96 11.58
N PHE A 256 14.35 -11.89 10.97
CA PHE A 256 13.26 -11.10 11.55
C PHE A 256 11.92 -11.84 11.52
N SER A 257 11.61 -12.63 10.48
CA SER A 257 10.34 -13.39 10.45
C SER A 257 10.33 -14.55 11.45
N THR A 258 11.48 -15.18 11.69
CA THR A 258 11.61 -16.16 12.78
C THR A 258 11.44 -15.49 14.14
N LEU A 259 12.08 -14.33 14.36
CA LEU A 259 11.94 -13.58 15.60
C LEU A 259 10.49 -13.12 15.84
N ASP A 260 9.85 -12.61 14.80
CA ASP A 260 8.43 -12.24 14.79
C ASP A 260 7.55 -13.43 15.21
N SER A 261 7.73 -14.58 14.58
CA SER A 261 6.97 -15.80 14.91
C SER A 261 7.21 -16.28 16.35
N LEU A 262 8.44 -16.19 16.86
CA LEU A 262 8.73 -16.54 18.26
C LEU A 262 8.02 -15.61 19.24
N LEU A 263 7.89 -14.33 18.88
CA LEU A 263 7.20 -13.34 19.69
C LEU A 263 5.68 -13.47 19.57
N SER A 264 5.13 -13.70 18.37
CA SER A 264 3.69 -13.84 18.14
C SER A 264 3.11 -15.06 18.86
N PHE A 265 3.85 -16.16 18.96
CA PHE A 265 3.41 -17.33 19.72
C PHE A 265 3.67 -17.22 21.23
N SER A 266 4.27 -16.12 21.71
CA SER A 266 4.54 -15.94 23.14
C SER A 266 3.25 -15.67 23.92
N GLU A 267 3.07 -16.36 25.06
CA GLU A 267 1.96 -16.11 25.99
C GLU A 267 2.11 -14.79 26.76
N ASN A 268 3.30 -14.18 26.75
CA ASN A 268 3.51 -12.89 27.39
C ASN A 268 2.93 -11.76 26.50
N PRO A 269 1.95 -10.97 26.97
CA PRO A 269 1.30 -9.93 26.15
C PRO A 269 2.24 -8.88 25.58
N ILE A 270 3.30 -8.52 26.32
CA ILE A 270 4.30 -7.55 25.86
C ILE A 270 5.12 -8.16 24.72
N LEU A 271 5.58 -9.41 24.86
CA LEU A 271 6.31 -10.09 23.79
C LEU A 271 5.43 -10.28 22.56
N HIS A 272 4.18 -10.70 22.74
CA HIS A 272 3.19 -10.79 21.67
C HIS A 272 3.04 -9.46 20.93
N THR A 273 2.83 -8.35 21.66
CA THR A 273 2.64 -7.02 21.04
C THR A 273 3.93 -6.52 20.37
N LEU A 274 5.11 -6.89 20.87
CA LEU A 274 6.39 -6.59 20.24
C LEU A 274 6.59 -7.31 18.90
N SER A 275 5.85 -8.40 18.62
CA SER A 275 5.87 -9.04 17.30
C SER A 275 5.55 -8.04 16.19
N GLY A 276 4.55 -7.17 16.38
CA GLY A 276 4.18 -6.12 15.44
C GLY A 276 5.32 -5.14 15.12
N VAL A 277 6.22 -4.87 16.07
CA VAL A 277 7.43 -4.07 15.83
C VAL A 277 8.39 -4.82 14.90
N ILE A 278 8.57 -6.13 15.13
CA ILE A 278 9.43 -6.97 14.31
C ILE A 278 8.84 -7.14 12.90
N VAL A 279 7.52 -7.20 12.74
CA VAL A 279 6.84 -7.18 11.44
C VAL A 279 7.27 -5.97 10.60
N LEU A 280 7.36 -4.77 11.20
CA LEU A 280 7.82 -3.57 10.48
C LEU A 280 9.24 -3.75 9.90
N LEU A 281 10.11 -4.46 10.63
CA LEU A 281 11.48 -4.73 10.21
C LEU A 281 11.59 -5.89 9.22
N SER A 282 10.80 -6.96 9.41
CA SER A 282 10.79 -8.15 8.56
C SER A 282 10.18 -7.89 7.18
N ALA A 283 9.19 -6.99 7.13
CA ALA A 283 8.46 -6.64 5.92
C ALA A 283 9.34 -5.97 4.85
N ILE A 284 10.30 -5.13 5.26
CA ILE A 284 11.16 -4.37 4.33
C ILE A 284 12.01 -5.29 3.44
N PRO A 285 12.87 -6.18 3.97
CA PRO A 285 13.72 -7.03 3.13
C PRO A 285 12.89 -7.95 2.22
N MET A 286 11.77 -8.52 2.70
CA MET A 286 10.94 -9.40 1.87
C MET A 286 10.23 -8.61 0.77
N ALA A 287 9.73 -7.41 1.07
CA ALA A 287 9.18 -6.51 0.06
C ALA A 287 10.22 -6.19 -1.03
N LEU A 288 11.49 -5.96 -0.67
CA LEU A 288 12.56 -5.73 -1.63
C LEU A 288 12.85 -6.97 -2.49
N ILE A 289 12.72 -8.19 -1.94
CA ILE A 289 12.81 -9.45 -2.69
C ILE A 289 11.65 -9.58 -3.67
N TYR A 290 10.40 -9.36 -3.23
CA TYR A 290 9.23 -9.40 -4.12
C TYR A 290 9.36 -8.39 -5.26
N MET A 291 9.75 -7.15 -4.94
CA MET A 291 10.04 -6.14 -5.95
C MET A 291 11.10 -6.64 -6.95
N HIS A 292 12.20 -7.22 -6.48
CA HIS A 292 13.24 -7.78 -7.34
C HIS A 292 12.70 -8.85 -8.30
N LEU A 293 11.99 -9.85 -7.76
CA LEU A 293 11.46 -10.97 -8.52
C LEU A 293 10.53 -10.47 -9.62
N LEU A 294 9.62 -9.56 -9.28
CA LEU A 294 8.67 -8.98 -10.23
C LEU A 294 9.37 -8.18 -11.33
N ILE A 295 10.44 -7.45 -11.01
CA ILE A 295 11.25 -6.74 -12.02
C ILE A 295 11.94 -7.72 -12.97
N LYS A 296 12.52 -8.82 -12.45
CA LYS A 296 13.22 -9.82 -13.27
C LYS A 296 12.28 -10.65 -14.15
N ILE A 297 11.06 -10.91 -13.68
CA ILE A 297 10.02 -11.60 -14.45
C ILE A 297 9.42 -10.65 -15.49
N CYS A 298 8.97 -9.47 -15.09
CA CYS A 298 8.27 -8.53 -15.96
C CYS A 298 9.18 -7.90 -17.02
N GLN A 299 10.44 -7.60 -16.67
CA GLN A 299 11.45 -7.01 -17.58
C GLN A 299 10.94 -5.78 -18.34
N ASN A 300 10.04 -5.02 -17.72
CA ASN A 300 9.34 -3.87 -18.29
C ASN A 300 8.54 -4.18 -19.58
N ARG A 301 8.17 -5.44 -19.82
CA ARG A 301 7.35 -5.87 -20.95
C ARG A 301 5.87 -5.76 -20.60
N SER A 302 5.08 -5.08 -21.44
CA SER A 302 3.62 -4.89 -21.22
C SER A 302 2.79 -6.18 -21.34
N THR A 303 3.35 -7.23 -21.96
CA THR A 303 2.68 -8.53 -22.15
C THR A 303 2.90 -9.50 -20.98
N VAL A 304 4.02 -9.37 -20.25
CA VAL A 304 4.39 -10.28 -19.16
C VAL A 304 3.73 -9.81 -17.86
N LEU A 305 2.97 -10.68 -17.19
CA LEU A 305 2.14 -10.30 -16.04
C LEU A 305 1.09 -9.22 -16.38
N ALA A 306 0.61 -9.19 -17.63
CA ALA A 306 -0.39 -8.22 -18.09
C ALA A 306 -1.63 -8.09 -17.17
N PRO A 307 -2.26 -9.18 -16.68
CA PRO A 307 -3.38 -9.08 -15.74
C PRO A 307 -3.00 -8.36 -14.43
N LEU A 308 -1.82 -8.67 -13.89
CA LEU A 308 -1.31 -8.03 -12.68
C LEU A 308 -0.99 -6.55 -12.90
N GLN A 309 -0.41 -6.21 -14.05
CA GLN A 309 -0.22 -4.81 -14.45
C GLN A 309 -1.55 -4.07 -14.50
N LYS A 310 -2.58 -4.65 -15.14
CA LYS A 310 -3.94 -4.09 -15.20
C LYS A 310 -4.52 -3.84 -13.80
N VAL A 311 -4.41 -4.81 -12.88
CA VAL A 311 -4.80 -4.64 -11.47
C VAL A 311 -4.07 -3.44 -10.84
N GLY A 312 -2.75 -3.32 -11.04
CA GLY A 312 -1.99 -2.17 -10.53
C GLY A 312 -2.42 -0.81 -11.08
N ARG A 313 -3.03 -0.77 -12.28
CA ARG A 313 -3.61 0.46 -12.85
C ARG A 313 -4.95 0.84 -12.22
N LEU A 314 -5.59 -0.10 -11.54
CA LEU A 314 -6.88 0.03 -10.85
C LEU A 314 -6.72 -0.07 -9.32
N ALA A 315 -5.51 0.07 -8.80
CA ALA A 315 -5.21 -0.22 -7.40
C ALA A 315 -6.08 0.56 -6.41
N PHE A 316 -6.43 1.81 -6.69
CA PHE A 316 -7.29 2.58 -5.79
C PHE A 316 -8.75 2.11 -5.86
N SER A 317 -9.27 1.90 -7.07
CA SER A 317 -10.63 1.37 -7.25
C SER A 317 -10.79 -0.04 -6.67
N LEU A 318 -9.81 -0.91 -6.89
CA LEU A 318 -9.83 -2.29 -6.41
C LEU A 318 -9.65 -2.40 -4.90
N TYR A 319 -8.84 -1.53 -4.28
CA TYR A 319 -8.72 -1.46 -2.82
C TYR A 319 -10.06 -1.13 -2.16
N ILE A 320 -10.76 -0.10 -2.64
CA ILE A 320 -12.08 0.25 -2.10
C ILE A 320 -13.12 -0.84 -2.38
N LEU A 321 -13.06 -1.47 -3.57
CA LEU A 321 -13.94 -2.60 -3.89
C LEU A 321 -13.70 -3.80 -2.96
N GLN A 322 -12.45 -4.09 -2.57
CA GLN A 322 -12.14 -5.14 -1.58
C GLN A 322 -12.86 -4.87 -0.27
N SER A 323 -12.74 -3.66 0.28
CA SER A 323 -13.40 -3.30 1.53
C SER A 323 -14.92 -3.38 1.45
N ILE A 324 -15.52 -2.85 0.38
CA ILE A 324 -16.98 -2.91 0.19
C ILE A 324 -17.45 -4.36 0.13
N CYS A 325 -16.83 -5.18 -0.73
CA CYS A 325 -17.24 -6.58 -0.89
C CYS A 325 -16.99 -7.40 0.38
N GLY A 326 -15.84 -7.22 1.03
CA GLY A 326 -15.49 -7.92 2.27
C GLY A 326 -16.44 -7.58 3.43
N VAL A 327 -16.69 -6.28 3.64
CA VAL A 327 -17.65 -5.84 4.67
C VAL A 327 -19.06 -6.35 4.34
N LEU A 328 -19.52 -6.27 3.08
CA LEU A 328 -20.85 -6.78 2.72
C LEU A 328 -20.97 -8.29 2.94
N LEU A 329 -19.94 -9.06 2.59
CA LEU A 329 -19.90 -10.51 2.80
C LEU A 329 -20.06 -10.84 4.29
N PHE A 330 -19.15 -10.33 5.13
CA PHE A 330 -19.10 -10.70 6.54
C PHE A 330 -20.13 -9.99 7.41
N ARG A 331 -20.70 -8.87 6.98
CA ARG A 331 -21.67 -8.13 7.78
C ARG A 331 -23.12 -8.45 7.42
N HIS A 332 -23.40 -8.66 6.14
CA HIS A 332 -24.78 -8.68 5.65
C HIS A 332 -25.19 -10.02 5.06
N PHE A 333 -24.33 -10.62 4.23
CA PHE A 333 -24.68 -11.87 3.55
C PHE A 333 -24.47 -13.09 4.44
N GLU A 334 -23.30 -13.19 5.08
CA GLU A 334 -22.91 -14.38 5.85
C GLU A 334 -22.25 -14.00 7.19
N PRO A 335 -23.02 -13.36 8.10
CA PRO A 335 -22.51 -12.84 9.37
C PRO A 335 -22.01 -13.92 10.34
N THR A 336 -22.54 -15.13 10.24
CA THR A 336 -22.17 -16.23 11.14
C THR A 336 -20.81 -16.86 10.81
N LEU A 337 -20.27 -16.60 9.62
CA LEU A 337 -18.98 -17.17 9.19
C LEU A 337 -17.82 -16.78 10.11
N VAL A 338 -17.84 -15.57 10.67
CA VAL A 338 -16.73 -15.09 11.51
C VAL A 338 -16.52 -15.93 12.77
N ASN A 339 -17.57 -16.65 13.21
CA ASN A 339 -17.52 -17.55 14.35
C ASN A 339 -16.85 -18.89 14.03
N THR A 340 -16.87 -19.31 12.76
CA THR A 340 -16.45 -20.66 12.34
C THR A 340 -15.22 -20.70 11.44
N LEU A 341 -14.91 -19.62 10.72
CA LEU A 341 -13.84 -19.62 9.73
C LEU A 341 -12.46 -19.69 10.39
N ASP A 342 -11.64 -20.61 9.94
CA ASP A 342 -10.23 -20.69 10.34
C ASP A 342 -9.37 -19.81 9.40
N ARG A 343 -8.09 -19.59 9.73
CA ARG A 343 -7.18 -18.81 8.86
C ARG A 343 -7.12 -19.34 7.42
N PRO A 344 -7.04 -20.66 7.15
CA PRO A 344 -7.08 -21.17 5.78
C PRO A 344 -8.33 -20.75 5.01
N ASP A 345 -9.50 -20.68 5.66
CA ASP A 345 -10.74 -20.31 4.98
C ASP A 345 -10.72 -18.83 4.56
N TYR A 346 -10.26 -17.95 5.45
CA TYR A 346 -10.01 -16.55 5.12
C TYR A 346 -9.03 -16.41 3.94
N MET A 347 -7.97 -17.22 3.90
CA MET A 347 -7.01 -17.21 2.79
C MET A 347 -7.64 -17.69 1.48
N LEU A 348 -8.51 -18.71 1.52
CA LEU A 348 -9.23 -19.18 0.34
C LEU A 348 -10.18 -18.11 -0.21
N ILE A 349 -10.88 -17.38 0.67
CA ILE A 349 -11.73 -16.25 0.27
C ILE A 349 -10.87 -15.15 -0.39
N ALA A 350 -9.74 -14.79 0.22
CA ALA A 350 -8.82 -13.79 -0.33
C ALA A 350 -8.23 -14.20 -1.70
N ILE A 351 -7.91 -15.49 -1.89
CA ILE A 351 -7.49 -16.04 -3.19
C ILE A 351 -8.62 -15.92 -4.22
N GLY A 352 -9.84 -16.32 -3.86
CA GLY A 352 -11.00 -16.21 -4.74
C GLY A 352 -11.26 -14.77 -5.20
N TYR A 353 -11.20 -13.82 -4.27
CA TYR A 353 -11.31 -12.39 -4.56
C TYR A 353 -10.16 -11.91 -5.46
N SER A 354 -8.93 -12.33 -5.19
CA SER A 354 -7.76 -11.94 -5.99
C SER A 354 -7.87 -12.42 -7.43
N ILE A 355 -8.32 -13.67 -7.65
CA ILE A 355 -8.58 -14.23 -8.98
C ILE A 355 -9.69 -13.43 -9.68
N LEU A 356 -10.79 -13.15 -8.99
CA LEU A 356 -11.88 -12.36 -9.53
C LEU A 356 -11.40 -10.96 -9.93
N GLN A 357 -10.57 -10.30 -9.11
CA GLN A 357 -10.01 -8.98 -9.43
C GLN A 357 -9.08 -9.00 -10.64
N LEU A 358 -8.29 -10.06 -10.83
CA LEU A 358 -7.46 -10.24 -12.04
C LEU A 358 -8.32 -10.36 -13.31
N ILE A 359 -9.42 -11.12 -13.23
CA ILE A 359 -10.38 -11.28 -14.34
C ILE A 359 -11.10 -9.96 -14.62
N LEU A 360 -11.69 -9.34 -13.58
CA LEU A 360 -12.43 -8.08 -13.69
C LEU A 360 -11.55 -6.96 -14.23
N ALA A 361 -10.32 -6.81 -13.73
CA ALA A 361 -9.39 -5.83 -14.27
C ALA A 361 -9.10 -6.09 -15.75
N THR A 362 -8.94 -7.36 -16.14
CA THR A 362 -8.69 -7.74 -17.53
C THR A 362 -9.84 -7.36 -18.46
N ILE A 363 -11.08 -7.67 -18.08
CA ILE A 363 -12.31 -7.35 -18.81
C ILE A 363 -12.54 -5.83 -18.82
N TYR A 364 -12.38 -5.16 -17.68
CA TYR A 364 -12.61 -3.72 -17.54
C TYR A 364 -11.73 -2.92 -18.52
N PHE A 365 -10.48 -3.33 -18.74
CA PHE A 365 -9.59 -2.68 -19.70
C PHE A 365 -9.93 -2.89 -21.17
N ASN A 366 -10.91 -3.73 -21.50
CA ASN A 366 -11.44 -3.82 -22.86
C ASN A 366 -12.37 -2.63 -23.18
N TYR A 367 -12.95 -1.99 -22.15
CA TYR A 367 -13.92 -0.90 -22.30
C TYR A 367 -13.38 0.45 -21.79
N PHE A 368 -12.52 0.44 -20.77
CA PHE A 368 -12.06 1.65 -20.09
C PHE A 368 -10.54 1.69 -19.92
N ASN A 369 -9.96 2.90 -19.99
CA ASN A 369 -8.50 3.09 -19.90
C ASN A 369 -7.99 3.47 -18.50
N GLN A 370 -8.90 3.68 -17.55
CA GLN A 370 -8.60 4.11 -16.19
C GLN A 370 -9.75 3.68 -15.25
N GLY A 371 -9.43 3.38 -13.99
CA GLY A 371 -10.44 3.06 -12.99
C GLY A 371 -11.26 4.28 -12.56
N PRO A 372 -12.48 4.05 -12.05
CA PRO A 372 -13.43 5.12 -11.72
C PRO A 372 -12.89 6.05 -10.63
N LEU A 373 -12.36 5.51 -9.53
CA LEU A 373 -11.83 6.33 -8.43
C LEU A 373 -10.52 7.02 -8.81
N GLU A 374 -9.68 6.38 -9.62
CA GLU A 374 -8.48 7.04 -10.16
C GLU A 374 -8.85 8.23 -11.06
N LYS A 375 -9.91 8.10 -11.87
CA LYS A 375 -10.40 9.17 -12.74
C LYS A 375 -10.98 10.31 -11.90
N LEU A 376 -11.83 9.99 -10.92
CA LEU A 376 -12.43 10.94 -9.99
C LEU A 376 -11.36 11.70 -9.21
N TRP A 377 -10.43 10.99 -8.57
CA TRP A 377 -9.34 11.58 -7.80
C TRP A 377 -8.44 12.47 -8.66
N ARG A 378 -8.12 12.04 -9.89
CA ARG A 378 -7.35 12.87 -10.83
C ARG A 378 -8.11 14.14 -11.23
N GLY A 379 -9.43 14.06 -11.42
CA GLY A 379 -10.28 15.20 -11.76
C GLY A 379 -10.32 16.23 -10.63
N LEU A 380 -10.69 15.79 -9.42
CA LEU A 380 -10.80 16.62 -8.23
C LEU A 380 -9.48 17.30 -7.85
N ALA A 381 -8.37 16.61 -8.07
CA ALA A 381 -7.08 17.11 -7.64
C ALA A 381 -6.43 18.13 -8.59
N LYS A 382 -6.99 18.38 -9.78
CA LYS A 382 -6.49 19.44 -10.67
C LYS A 382 -6.64 20.79 -9.96
N ALA A 383 -5.54 21.34 -9.46
CA ALA A 383 -5.56 22.68 -8.91
C ALA A 383 -5.75 23.68 -10.05
N LYS A 384 -6.65 24.66 -9.88
CA LYS A 384 -6.83 25.75 -10.85
C LYS A 384 -5.47 26.41 -11.16
N PRO A 385 -5.15 26.71 -12.44
CA PRO A 385 -3.94 27.45 -12.77
C PRO A 385 -3.93 28.78 -12.00
N ASN A 386 -2.74 29.26 -11.62
CA ASN A 386 -2.64 30.64 -11.11
C ASN A 386 -2.86 31.61 -12.27
N ALA A 387 -3.42 32.80 -12.02
CA ALA A 387 -3.71 33.82 -13.05
C ALA A 387 -2.50 34.14 -13.97
N ALA A 388 -1.27 34.03 -13.47
CA ALA A 388 -0.06 34.18 -14.28
C ALA A 388 0.13 33.04 -15.32
N GLN A 389 -0.18 31.80 -14.96
CA GLN A 389 -0.13 30.64 -15.87
C GLN A 389 -1.29 30.66 -16.88
N GLU A 390 -2.43 31.22 -16.49
CA GLU A 390 -3.57 31.45 -17.40
C GLU A 390 -3.22 32.48 -18.47
N ASN A 391 -2.56 33.59 -18.10
CA ASN A 391 -2.06 34.57 -19.05
C ASN A 391 -0.99 34.00 -20.00
N ASP A 392 -0.03 33.21 -19.51
CA ASP A 392 0.97 32.56 -20.38
C ASP A 392 0.35 31.52 -21.33
N GLN A 393 -0.68 30.79 -20.88
CA GLN A 393 -1.41 29.86 -21.75
C GLN A 393 -2.24 30.59 -22.81
N LEU A 394 -2.87 31.71 -22.45
CA LEU A 394 -3.62 32.56 -23.38
C LEU A 394 -2.71 33.27 -24.39
N LEU A 395 -1.50 33.68 -23.98
CA LEU A 395 -0.50 34.29 -24.88
C LEU A 395 0.10 33.26 -25.85
N ASN A 396 0.34 32.03 -25.38
CA ASN A 396 0.84 30.94 -26.24
C ASN A 396 -0.23 30.33 -27.16
N GLN A 397 -1.53 30.53 -26.89
CA GLN A 397 -2.61 30.16 -27.81
C GLN A 397 -2.89 31.21 -28.89
N ARG A 398 -2.33 32.42 -28.75
CA ARG A 398 -2.49 33.54 -29.70
C ARG A 398 -1.29 33.72 -30.64
N ARG A 399 -0.24 32.91 -30.50
CA ARG A 399 0.86 32.75 -31.45
C ARG A 399 0.68 31.43 -32.17
#